data_AF-A3IJU3-F1
#
_entry.id   AF-A3IJU3-F1
#
_cell.length_a   1.000
_cell.length_b   1.000
_cell.length_c   1.000
_cell.angle_alpha   90.00
_cell.angle_beta   90.00
_cell.angle_gamma   90.00
#
_symmetry.space_group_name_H-M   'P 1'
#
loop_
_entity.id
_entity.type
_entity.pdbx_description
1 polymer ?
#
loop_
_entity_poly.entity_id
_entity_poly.type
_entity_poly.pdbx_seq_one_letter_code
_entity_poly.pdbx_strand_id
1 'polypeptide(L)'
;MQCQLALAEGFTNAVRHAHKDIKTDVFIEIEIKLTPESLEIRIWDSGPFFDLENFLKIKSNQDHGFAGHGQGLAILQKIAAQLSYQRTDDGRNCLLIIKKFFLP
;
A
#
# COMPACT_ATOMS: atom_id res chain seq x y z
N MET A 1 -4.31 -13.31 -10.27
CA MET A 1 -3.00 -12.64 -10.45
C MET A 1 -2.94 -11.23 -9.84
N GLN A 2 -3.87 -10.30 -10.15
CA GLN A 2 -3.77 -8.91 -9.64
C GLN A 2 -3.74 -8.77 -8.11
N CYS A 3 -4.48 -9.58 -7.35
CA CYS A 3 -4.46 -9.48 -5.88
C CYS A 3 -3.13 -9.93 -5.27
N GLN A 4 -2.49 -10.96 -5.85
CA GLN A 4 -1.16 -11.40 -5.42
C GLN A 4 -0.11 -10.33 -5.70
N LEU A 5 -0.20 -9.67 -6.85
CA LEU A 5 0.68 -8.55 -7.18
C LEU A 5 0.47 -7.39 -6.20
N ALA A 6 -0.77 -7.03 -5.88
CA ALA A 6 -1.05 -5.97 -4.92
C ALA A 6 -0.50 -6.29 -3.51
N LEU A 7 -0.64 -7.54 -3.07
CA LEU A 7 -0.05 -7.99 -1.81
C LEU A 7 1.48 -7.92 -1.84
N ALA A 8 2.10 -8.41 -2.92
CA ALA A 8 3.56 -8.40 -3.07
C ALA A 8 4.13 -6.98 -3.08
N GLU A 9 3.51 -6.05 -3.83
CA GLU A 9 3.92 -4.65 -3.87
C GLU A 9 3.71 -3.95 -2.52
N GLY A 10 2.57 -4.16 -1.87
CA GLY A 10 2.30 -3.61 -0.55
C GLY A 10 3.29 -4.11 0.52
N PHE A 11 3.58 -5.41 0.52
CA PHE A 11 4.58 -6.00 1.41
C PHE A 11 5.99 -5.47 1.12
N THR A 12 6.36 -5.38 -0.16
CA THR A 12 7.64 -4.80 -0.59
C THR A 12 7.78 -3.36 -0.12
N ASN A 13 6.69 -2.58 -0.12
CA ASN A 13 6.69 -1.22 0.42
C ASN A 13 6.99 -1.19 1.91
N ALA A 14 6.36 -2.07 2.71
CA ALA A 14 6.65 -2.16 4.14
C ALA A 14 8.13 -2.51 4.39
N VAL A 15 8.64 -3.56 3.75
CA VAL A 15 10.02 -4.03 3.95
C VAL A 15 11.06 -3.03 3.43
N ARG A 16 10.97 -2.63 2.16
CA ARG A 16 12.04 -1.89 1.48
C ARG A 16 11.97 -0.38 1.69
N HIS A 17 10.80 0.14 2.06
CA HIS A 17 10.60 1.59 2.22
C HIS A 17 10.32 1.97 3.67
N ALA A 18 9.30 1.38 4.30
CA ALA A 18 8.93 1.77 5.67
C ALA A 18 9.98 1.34 6.71
N HIS A 19 10.57 0.14 6.55
CA HIS A 19 11.55 -0.42 7.50
C HIS A 19 13.00 -0.28 7.08
N LYS A 20 13.30 0.47 6.01
CA LYS A 20 14.63 0.54 5.39
C LYS A 20 15.77 0.90 6.34
N ASP A 21 15.48 1.72 7.37
CA ASP A 21 16.46 2.22 8.33
C ASP A 21 16.33 1.58 9.73
N ILE A 22 15.41 0.60 9.89
CA ILE A 22 15.20 -0.10 11.16
C ILE A 22 16.13 -1.31 11.22
N LYS A 23 16.98 -1.36 12.26
CA LYS A 23 18.02 -2.40 12.42
C LYS A 23 17.61 -3.59 13.28
N THR A 24 16.45 -3.51 13.91
CA THR A 24 15.89 -4.59 14.73
C THR A 24 14.91 -5.41 13.91
N ASP A 25 14.57 -6.60 14.40
CA ASP A 25 13.47 -7.37 13.83
C ASP A 25 12.17 -6.57 13.92
N VAL A 26 11.42 -6.60 12.83
CA VAL A 26 10.15 -5.88 12.67
C VAL A 26 9.08 -6.86 12.22
N PHE A 27 7.88 -6.70 12.78
CA PHE A 27 6.72 -7.46 12.35
C PHE A 27 5.95 -6.66 11.29
N ILE A 28 5.60 -7.35 10.22
CA ILE A 28 4.63 -6.87 9.24
C ILE A 28 3.40 -7.74 9.40
N GLU A 29 2.31 -7.13 9.83
CA GLU A 29 1.01 -7.80 9.93
C GLU A 29 0.28 -7.66 8.60
N ILE A 30 -0.36 -8.74 8.17
CA ILE A 30 -1.17 -8.76 6.95
C ILE A 30 -2.53 -9.33 7.31
N GLU A 31 -3.58 -8.57 7.03
CA GLU A 31 -4.96 -9.01 7.14
C GLU A 31 -5.57 -9.04 5.75
N ILE A 32 -6.31 -10.11 5.47
CA ILE A 32 -7.10 -10.25 4.26
C ILE A 32 -8.55 -10.47 4.68
N LYS A 33 -9.41 -9.55 4.27
CA LYS A 33 -10.85 -9.68 4.44
C LYS A 33 -11.50 -9.83 3.07
N LEU A 34 -12.12 -10.98 2.86
CA LEU A 34 -12.93 -11.26 1.68
C LEU A 34 -14.39 -10.97 2.00
N THR A 35 -15.05 -10.19 1.15
CA THR A 35 -16.49 -9.97 1.17
C THR A 35 -17.08 -10.37 -0.18
N PRO A 36 -18.41 -10.48 -0.32
CA PRO A 36 -19.02 -10.73 -1.63
C PRO A 36 -18.70 -9.65 -2.68
N GLU A 37 -18.40 -8.43 -2.24
CA GLU A 37 -18.22 -7.24 -3.09
C GLU A 37 -16.76 -6.85 -3.27
N SER A 38 -15.86 -7.34 -2.41
CA SER A 38 -14.48 -6.85 -2.35
C SER A 38 -13.49 -7.82 -1.72
N LEU A 39 -12.23 -7.60 -2.06
CA LEU A 39 -11.07 -8.05 -1.30
C LEU A 39 -10.43 -6.82 -0.65
N GLU A 40 -10.34 -6.83 0.67
CA GLU A 40 -9.61 -5.84 1.44
C GLU A 40 -8.30 -6.47 1.93
N ILE A 41 -7.18 -5.82 1.63
CA ILE A 41 -5.86 -6.19 2.11
C ILE A 41 -5.38 -5.04 2.99
N ARG A 42 -5.02 -5.35 4.23
CA ARG A 42 -4.37 -4.41 5.15
C ARG A 42 -2.97 -4.91 5.45
N ILE A 43 -2.00 -4.02 5.39
CA ILE A 43 -0.60 -4.31 5.70
C ILE A 43 -0.14 -3.26 6.71
N TRP A 44 0.29 -3.71 7.90
CA TRP A 44 0.78 -2.82 8.93
C TRP A 44 2.29 -2.83 9.02
N ASP A 45 2.86 -1.64 9.15
CA ASP A 45 4.28 -1.40 9.35
C ASP A 45 4.51 -0.46 10.55
N SER A 46 5.66 -0.59 11.20
CA SER A 46 6.12 0.31 12.27
C SER A 46 7.13 1.37 11.80
N GLY A 47 7.10 1.75 10.52
CA GLY A 47 8.00 2.74 9.95
C GLY A 47 7.65 4.20 10.30
N PRO A 48 8.48 5.17 9.86
CA PRO A 48 8.12 6.57 9.90
C PRO A 48 6.88 6.83 9.03
N PHE A 49 6.04 7.78 9.44
CA PHE A 49 4.85 8.13 8.69
C PHE A 49 5.22 8.68 7.31
N PHE A 50 4.44 8.30 6.31
CA PHE A 50 4.57 8.74 4.93
C PHE A 50 3.21 9.25 4.44
N ASP A 51 3.17 10.51 4.01
CA ASP A 51 1.96 11.08 3.43
C ASP A 51 1.75 10.58 1.99
N LEU A 52 1.09 9.42 1.88
CA LEU A 52 0.78 8.79 0.60
C LEU A 52 -0.12 9.68 -0.25
N GLU A 53 -1.12 10.33 0.34
CA GLU A 53 -2.10 11.10 -0.44
C GLU A 53 -1.44 12.29 -1.13
N ASN A 54 -0.60 13.04 -0.39
CA ASN A 54 0.15 14.13 -0.97
C ASN A 54 1.15 13.65 -2.03
N PHE A 55 1.83 12.52 -1.77
CA PHE A 55 2.76 11.95 -2.75
C PHE A 55 2.06 11.57 -4.06
N LEU A 56 0.88 10.94 -3.99
CA LEU A 56 0.10 10.56 -5.17
C LEU A 56 -0.40 11.80 -5.94
N LYS A 57 -0.83 12.86 -5.24
CA LYS A 57 -1.25 14.14 -5.86
C LYS A 57 -0.10 14.82 -6.60
N ILE A 58 1.09 14.84 -6.02
CA ILE A 58 2.27 15.44 -6.67
C ILE A 58 2.64 14.64 -7.93
N LYS A 59 2.57 13.30 -7.86
CA LYS A 59 2.94 12.42 -8.97
C LYS A 59 1.92 12.39 -10.10
N SER A 60 0.63 12.58 -9.84
CA SER A 60 -0.37 12.71 -10.91
C SER A 60 -0.18 13.97 -11.76
N ASN A 61 0.46 15.01 -11.20
CA ASN A 61 0.67 16.29 -11.86
C ASN A 61 2.01 16.37 -12.64
N GLN A 62 2.85 15.34 -12.55
CA GLN A 62 4.13 15.27 -13.26
C GLN A 62 4.03 14.24 -14.40
N ASP A 63 4.03 14.70 -15.65
CA ASP A 63 3.98 13.86 -16.87
C ASP A 63 5.17 12.87 -16.99
N HIS A 64 6.23 13.08 -16.21
CA HIS A 64 7.30 12.11 -16.02
C HIS A 64 6.86 11.06 -14.99
N GLY A 65 6.14 10.05 -15.49
CA GLY A 65 5.70 8.89 -14.72
C GLY A 65 6.79 8.25 -13.86
N PHE A 66 6.39 7.41 -12.91
CA PHE A 66 7.21 6.74 -11.88
C PHE A 66 8.50 6.05 -12.41
N ALA A 67 9.52 6.83 -12.78
CA ALA A 67 10.81 6.35 -13.21
C ALA A 67 11.66 6.08 -11.96
N GLY A 68 11.90 4.80 -11.66
CA GLY A 68 12.84 4.34 -10.63
C GLY A 68 12.29 4.21 -9.20
N HIS A 69 11.49 5.17 -8.70
CA HIS A 69 10.92 5.13 -7.34
C HIS A 69 9.39 5.32 -7.36
N GLY A 70 8.66 4.45 -6.65
CA GLY A 70 7.20 4.49 -6.55
C GLY A 70 6.43 3.69 -7.62
N GLN A 71 7.10 2.86 -8.42
CA GLN A 71 6.44 1.99 -9.42
C GLN A 71 5.42 1.04 -8.77
N GLY A 72 5.74 0.51 -7.58
CA GLY A 72 4.80 -0.31 -6.81
C GLY A 72 3.51 0.45 -6.48
N LEU A 73 3.60 1.72 -6.07
CA LEU A 73 2.42 2.55 -5.82
C LEU A 73 1.59 2.78 -7.09
N ALA A 74 2.22 2.96 -8.25
CA ALA A 74 1.51 3.07 -9.52
C ALA A 74 0.75 1.79 -9.89
N ILE A 75 1.34 0.63 -9.62
CA ILE A 75 0.68 -0.67 -9.79
C ILE A 75 -0.50 -0.78 -8.83
N LEU A 76 -0.31 -0.44 -7.55
CA LEU A 76 -1.37 -0.47 -6.54
C LEU A 76 -2.54 0.46 -6.92
N GLN A 77 -2.28 1.67 -7.42
CA GLN A 77 -3.32 2.60 -7.89
C GLN A 77 -4.14 2.03 -9.05
N LYS A 78 -3.53 1.26 -9.95
CA LYS A 78 -4.24 0.65 -11.08
C LYS A 78 -5.10 -0.55 -10.65
N ILE A 79 -4.71 -1.25 -9.60
CA ILE A 79 -5.40 -2.46 -9.12
C ILE A 79 -6.51 -2.11 -8.12
N ALA A 80 -6.25 -1.15 -7.24
CA ALA A 80 -7.12 -0.82 -6.13
C ALA A 80 -8.27 0.08 -6.58
N ALA A 81 -9.49 -0.26 -6.14
CA ALA A 81 -10.61 0.66 -6.17
C ALA A 81 -10.44 1.76 -5.09
N GLN A 82 -9.79 1.42 -3.98
CA GLN A 82 -9.39 2.37 -2.94
C GLN A 82 -8.02 1.99 -2.40
N LEU A 83 -7.14 2.99 -2.29
CA LEU A 83 -5.80 2.87 -1.75
C LEU A 83 -5.59 3.98 -0.72
N SER A 84 -5.22 3.63 0.51
CA SER A 84 -4.94 4.61 1.57
C SER A 84 -3.83 4.15 2.49
N TYR A 85 -3.11 5.11 3.08
CA TYR A 85 -2.09 4.86 4.08
C TYR A 85 -2.31 5.80 5.26
N GLN A 86 -2.56 5.23 6.43
CA GLN A 86 -2.95 5.99 7.61
C GLN A 86 -2.15 5.56 8.83
N ARG A 87 -1.74 6.52 9.65
CA ARG A 87 -1.18 6.26 10.98
C ARG A 87 -2.33 5.86 11.91
N THR A 88 -2.18 4.76 12.63
CA THR A 88 -3.13 4.28 13.65
C THR A 88 -2.75 4.83 15.03
N ASP A 89 -3.71 4.81 15.97
CA ASP A 89 -3.53 5.36 17.32
C ASP A 89 -2.43 4.63 18.13
N ASP A 90 -2.15 3.37 17.77
CA ASP A 90 -1.07 2.56 18.35
C ASP A 90 0.32 2.87 17.76
N GLY A 91 0.43 3.87 16.88
CA GLY A 91 1.68 4.32 16.29
C GLY A 91 2.14 3.53 15.06
N ARG A 92 1.41 2.49 14.63
CA ARG A 92 1.68 1.80 13.37
C ARG A 92 1.13 2.59 12.17
N ASN A 93 1.55 2.21 10.97
CA ASN A 93 0.91 2.67 9.74
C ASN A 93 0.20 1.49 9.08
N CYS A 94 -0.97 1.75 8.49
CA CYS A 94 -1.75 0.76 7.77
C CYS A 94 -1.87 1.16 6.30
N LEU A 95 -1.31 0.35 5.41
CA LEU A 95 -1.64 0.36 3.99
C LEU A 95 -2.91 -0.45 3.75
N LEU A 96 -3.98 0.22 3.33
CA LEU A 96 -5.23 -0.40 2.94
C LEU A 96 -5.35 -0.41 1.41
N ILE A 97 -5.59 -1.60 0.87
CA ILE A 97 -5.83 -1.86 -0.54
C ILE A 97 -7.19 -2.54 -0.65
N ILE A 98 -8.19 -1.86 -1.23
CA ILE A 98 -9.49 -2.46 -1.51
C ILE A 98 -9.60 -2.67 -3.01
N LYS A 99 -9.82 -3.91 -3.41
CA LYS A 99 -10.23 -4.28 -4.75
C LYS A 99 -11.69 -4.68 -4.74
N LYS A 100 -12.53 -4.01 -5.53
CA LYS A 100 -13.92 -4.43 -5.72
C LYS A 100 -13.99 -5.57 -6.73
N PHE A 101 -14.86 -6.53 -6.46
CA PHE A 101 -15.34 -7.45 -7.47
C PHE A 101 -16.49 -6.75 -8.17
N PHE A 102 -16.36 -6.53 -9.47
CA PHE A 102 -17.52 -6.11 -10.24
C PHE A 102 -18.51 -7.27 -10.20
N LEU A 103 -19.68 -7.05 -9.60
CA LEU A 103 -20.85 -7.84 -9.94
C LEU A 103 -21.28 -7.42 -11.35
N PRO A 104 -21.62 -8.37 -12.23
CA PRO A 104 -22.02 -8.10 -13.61
C PRO A 104 -23.24 -7.18 -13.71
#